data_AF-A0A1V2K6S6-F1
#
_entry.id   AF-A0A1V2K6S6-F1
#
_cell.length_a   1.000
_cell.length_b   1.000
_cell.length_c   1.000
_cell.angle_alpha   90.00
_cell.angle_beta   90.00
_cell.angle_gamma   90.00
#
_symmetry.space_group_name_H-M   'P 1'
#
loop_
_entity.id
_entity.type
_entity.pdbx_description
1 polymer ?
#
loop_
_entity_poly.entity_id
_entity_poly.type
_entity_poly.pdbx_seq_one_letter_code
_entity_poly.pdbx_strand_id
1 'polypeptide(L)'
;MSTDKSVSEAGVTYWFITTPAVIKNGLPCSRMIHPFATAEEAENGAELLNARFPDSKKAYVGQLTYQGERSAEDMEQAFRVARGDLADQLAGPDPRSCP
;
A
#
# COMPACT_ATOMS: atom_id res chain seq x y z
N MET A 1 -30.54 29.00 -19.89
CA MET A 1 -30.08 28.40 -18.63
C MET A 1 -28.98 27.41 -19.00
N SER A 2 -27.71 27.83 -18.95
CA SER A 2 -26.57 26.96 -19.20
C SER A 2 -26.44 25.97 -18.05
N THR A 3 -26.54 24.67 -18.34
CA THR A 3 -26.09 23.63 -17.41
C THR A 3 -24.58 23.50 -17.57
N ASP A 4 -23.84 24.21 -16.71
CA ASP A 4 -22.46 23.87 -16.39
C ASP A 4 -22.45 22.44 -15.81
N LYS A 5 -22.21 21.45 -16.66
CA LYS A 5 -21.81 20.12 -16.22
C LYS A 5 -20.31 20.18 -15.94
N SER A 6 -19.96 20.76 -14.80
CA SER A 6 -18.66 20.51 -14.19
C SER A 6 -18.63 19.03 -13.80
N VAL A 7 -18.09 18.20 -14.69
CA VAL A 7 -17.70 16.84 -14.33
C VAL A 7 -16.53 17.01 -13.37
N SER A 8 -16.82 17.03 -12.08
CA SER A 8 -15.80 16.82 -11.07
C SER A 8 -15.18 15.46 -11.40
N GLU A 9 -13.92 15.45 -11.86
CA GLU A 9 -13.14 14.22 -11.95
C GLU A 9 -13.20 13.56 -10.57
N ALA A 10 -14.03 12.53 -10.42
CA ALA A 10 -14.33 11.95 -9.13
C ALA A 10 -13.10 11.15 -8.71
N GLY A 11 -12.24 11.75 -7.89
CA GLY A 11 -11.08 11.07 -7.35
C GLY A 11 -11.51 9.84 -6.56
N VAL A 12 -10.90 8.69 -6.85
CA VAL A 12 -11.20 7.43 -6.16
C VAL A 12 -10.18 7.22 -5.05
N THR A 13 -10.66 6.98 -3.84
CA THR A 13 -9.82 6.75 -2.66
C THR A 13 -9.49 5.26 -2.53
N TYR A 14 -8.21 4.98 -2.36
CA TYR A 14 -7.67 3.66 -2.06
C TYR A 14 -6.84 3.69 -0.79
N TRP A 15 -6.46 2.52 -0.31
CA TRP A 15 -5.69 2.35 0.92
C TRP A 15 -4.24 1.99 0.62
N PHE A 16 -3.35 2.32 1.55
CA PHE A 16 -1.95 1.95 1.50
C PHE A 16 -1.44 1.51 2.87
N ILE A 17 -0.37 0.72 2.87
CA ILE A 17 0.38 0.34 4.07
C ILE A 17 1.77 0.97 3.98
N THR A 18 2.25 1.62 5.04
CA THR A 18 3.67 1.88 5.23
C THR A 18 4.31 0.71 5.96
N THR A 19 5.41 0.19 5.44
CA THR A 19 6.18 -0.85 6.14
C THR A 19 6.79 -0.29 7.42
N PRO A 20 7.15 -1.16 8.38
CA PRO A 20 7.93 -0.71 9.53
C PRO A 20 9.18 0.04 9.08
N ALA A 21 9.46 1.18 9.71
CA ALA A 21 10.55 2.04 9.28
C ALA A 21 11.90 1.46 9.71
N VAL A 22 12.86 1.47 8.78
CA VAL A 22 14.26 1.10 9.02
C VAL A 22 15.14 2.35 8.95
N ILE A 23 16.16 2.44 9.79
CA ILE A 23 17.12 3.56 9.72
C ILE A 23 18.14 3.28 8.62
N LYS A 24 18.21 4.16 7.62
CA LYS A 24 19.26 4.16 6.58
C LYS A 24 19.97 5.50 6.60
N ASN A 25 21.28 5.50 6.82
CA ASN A 25 22.10 6.72 6.91
C ASN A 25 21.55 7.76 7.91
N GLY A 26 21.02 7.31 9.06
CA GLY A 26 20.43 8.18 10.08
C GLY A 26 19.01 8.66 9.80
N LEU A 27 18.42 8.33 8.64
CA LEU A 27 17.06 8.71 8.28
C LEU A 27 16.11 7.51 8.38
N PRO A 28 14.90 7.69 8.94
CA PRO A 28 13.88 6.65 8.91
C PRO A 28 13.31 6.51 7.49
N CYS A 29 13.47 5.33 6.91
CA CYS A 29 12.93 4.97 5.61
C CYS A 29 11.85 3.90 5.78
N SER A 30 10.67 4.14 5.22
CA SER A 30 9.61 3.13 5.07
C SER A 30 9.25 3.01 3.59
N ARG A 31 8.77 1.84 3.19
CA ARG A 31 8.19 1.61 1.87
C ARG A 31 6.68 1.78 1.97
N MET A 32 6.07 2.39 0.96
CA MET A 32 4.61 2.43 0.80
C MET A 32 4.19 1.30 -0.15
N ILE A 33 3.22 0.50 0.27
CA ILE A 33 2.59 -0.55 -0.54
C ILE A 33 1.16 -0.11 -0.84
N HIS A 34 0.82 -0.03 -2.12
CA HIS A 34 -0.45 0.52 -2.60
C HIS A 34 -0.75 0.05 -4.03
N PRO A 35 -2.00 0.17 -4.51
CA PRO A 35 -3.21 0.44 -3.73
C PRO A 35 -3.81 -0.84 -3.14
N PHE A 36 -4.59 -0.70 -2.08
CA PHE A 36 -5.52 -1.70 -1.56
C PHE A 36 -6.95 -1.22 -1.74
N ALA A 37 -7.86 -2.15 -2.03
CA ALA A 37 -9.24 -1.81 -2.35
C ALA A 37 -10.04 -1.43 -1.09
N THR A 38 -9.73 -2.05 0.05
CA THR A 38 -10.47 -1.86 1.31
C THR A 38 -9.53 -1.53 2.47
N ALA A 39 -10.10 -0.89 3.51
CA ALA A 39 -9.40 -0.62 4.76
C ALA A 39 -8.93 -1.93 5.41
N GLU A 40 -9.85 -2.89 5.48
CA GLU A 40 -9.65 -4.20 6.11
C GLU A 40 -8.46 -4.95 5.51
N GLU A 41 -8.30 -4.96 4.18
CA GLU A 41 -7.16 -5.60 3.52
C GLU A 41 -5.84 -4.94 3.94
N ALA A 42 -5.80 -3.60 3.99
CA ALA A 42 -4.62 -2.85 4.40
C ALA A 42 -4.31 -3.02 5.90
N GLU A 43 -5.34 -3.00 6.76
CA GLU A 43 -5.22 -3.19 8.22
C GLU A 43 -4.68 -4.57 8.56
N ASN A 44 -5.27 -5.62 7.97
CA ASN A 44 -4.78 -6.99 8.13
C ASN A 44 -3.30 -7.12 7.70
N GLY A 45 -2.92 -6.51 6.57
CA GLY A 45 -1.54 -6.49 6.11
C GLY A 45 -0.58 -5.78 7.07
N ALA A 46 -0.99 -4.63 7.61
CA ALA A 46 -0.20 -3.87 8.58
C ALA A 46 -0.04 -4.62 9.91
N GLU A 47 -1.09 -5.30 10.39
CA GLU A 47 -1.03 -6.16 11.57
C GLU A 47 -0.04 -7.31 11.40
N LEU A 48 -0.07 -8.00 10.26
CA LEU A 48 0.88 -9.08 9.95
C LEU A 48 2.32 -8.57 9.92
N LEU A 49 2.57 -7.40 9.33
CA LEU A 49 3.90 -6.77 9.33
C LEU A 49 4.35 -6.41 10.76
N ASN A 50 3.45 -5.85 11.56
CA ASN A 50 3.75 -5.49 12.95
C ASN A 50 4.03 -6.72 13.83
N ALA A 51 3.30 -7.82 13.61
CA ALA A 51 3.55 -9.08 14.31
C ALA A 51 4.91 -9.68 13.93
N ARG A 52 5.33 -9.56 12.67
CA ARG A 52 6.64 -10.02 12.20
C ARG A 52 7.80 -9.17 12.71
N PHE A 53 7.61 -7.86 12.86
CA PHE A 53 8.65 -6.90 13.25
C PHE A 53 8.29 -6.15 14.54
N PRO A 54 8.21 -6.82 15.71
CA PRO A 54 7.66 -6.25 16.95
C PRO A 54 8.48 -5.08 17.52
N ASP A 55 9.80 -5.07 17.29
CA ASP A 55 10.73 -4.07 17.84
C ASP A 55 10.96 -2.86 16.90
N SER A 56 10.31 -2.86 15.73
CA SER A 56 10.44 -1.79 14.74
C SER A 56 9.39 -0.70 14.93
N LYS A 57 9.62 0.49 14.35
CA LYS A 57 8.55 1.49 14.23
C LYS A 57 7.41 0.86 13.43
N LYS A 58 6.20 0.84 13.99
CA LYS A 58 5.05 0.10 13.46
C LYS A 58 4.69 0.51 12.02
N ALA A 59 4.25 -0.48 11.25
CA ALA A 59 3.49 -0.29 10.01
C ALA A 59 2.20 0.48 10.29
N TYR A 60 1.79 1.34 9.34
CA TYR A 60 0.61 2.18 9.44
C TYR A 60 -0.21 2.13 8.16
N VAL A 61 -1.54 2.28 8.29
CA VAL A 61 -2.49 2.30 7.17
C VAL A 61 -2.95 3.72 6.91
N GLY A 62 -2.92 4.15 5.66
CA GLY A 62 -3.45 5.44 5.23
C GLY A 62 -4.27 5.34 3.96
N GLN A 63 -4.79 6.49 3.54
CA GLN A 63 -5.60 6.63 2.32
C GLN A 63 -4.90 7.53 1.31
N LEU A 64 -5.03 7.17 0.03
CA LEU A 64 -4.57 7.98 -1.09
C LEU A 64 -5.69 8.09 -2.13
N THR A 65 -6.03 9.31 -2.52
CA THR A 65 -7.00 9.59 -3.58
C THR A 65 -6.29 9.76 -4.91
N TYR A 66 -6.68 8.96 -5.89
CA TYR A 66 -6.14 9.00 -7.25
C TYR A 66 -6.97 9.99 -8.05
N GLN A 67 -6.30 10.94 -8.69
CA GLN A 67 -6.92 11.87 -9.62
C GLN A 67 -6.93 11.24 -11.02
N GLY A 68 -8.04 11.40 -11.74
CA GLY A 68 -8.24 10.86 -13.09
C GLY A 68 -8.82 9.45 -13.13
N GLU A 69 -9.37 9.08 -14.28
CA GLU A 69 -9.95 7.78 -14.53
C GLU A 69 -8.85 6.73 -14.75
N ARG A 70 -8.97 5.59 -14.05
CA ARG A 70 -8.19 4.37 -14.35
C ARG A 70 -9.13 3.26 -14.75
N SER A 71 -8.71 2.44 -15.71
CA SER A 71 -9.50 1.28 -16.10
C SER A 71 -9.61 0.29 -14.95
N ALA A 72 -10.70 -0.50 -14.92
CA ALA A 72 -10.87 -1.55 -13.92
C ALA A 72 -9.73 -2.58 -14.00
N GLU A 73 -9.26 -2.90 -15.21
CA GLU A 73 -8.17 -3.85 -15.45
C GLU A 73 -6.82 -3.35 -14.90
N ASP A 74 -6.51 -2.06 -15.10
CA ASP A 74 -5.29 -1.45 -14.55
C ASP A 74 -5.31 -1.45 -13.02
N MET A 75 -6.47 -1.16 -12.42
CA MET A 75 -6.63 -1.17 -10.97
C MET A 75 -6.54 -2.58 -10.39
N GLU A 76 -7.17 -3.55 -11.04
CA GLU A 76 -7.06 -4.98 -10.69
C GLU A 76 -5.59 -5.44 -10.71
N GLN A 77 -4.85 -5.05 -11.75
CA GLN A 77 -3.42 -5.36 -11.84
C GLN A 77 -2.61 -4.66 -10.74
N ALA A 78 -2.92 -3.39 -10.43
CA ALA A 78 -2.27 -2.66 -9.35
C ALA A 78 -2.51 -3.31 -7.99
N PHE A 79 -3.74 -3.77 -7.71
CA PHE A 79 -4.06 -4.51 -6.48
C PHE A 79 -3.27 -5.82 -6.39
N ARG A 80 -3.17 -6.57 -7.50
CA ARG A 80 -2.36 -7.81 -7.53
C ARG A 80 -0.90 -7.54 -7.21
N VAL A 81 -0.32 -6.49 -7.79
CA VAL A 81 1.06 -6.09 -7.52
C VAL A 81 1.24 -5.68 -6.06
N ALA A 82 0.32 -4.87 -5.50
CA ALA A 82 0.37 -4.47 -4.09
C ALA A 82 0.33 -5.67 -3.13
N ARG A 83 -0.53 -6.66 -3.40
CA ARG A 83 -0.58 -7.91 -2.61
C ARG A 83 0.71 -8.72 -2.74
N GLY A 84 1.30 -8.79 -3.94
CA GLY A 84 2.59 -9.44 -4.17
C GLY A 84 3.71 -8.76 -3.37
N ASP A 85 3.79 -7.44 -3.44
CA ASP A 85 4.74 -6.64 -2.66
C ASP A 85 4.59 -6.85 -1.15
N LEU A 86 3.35 -6.90 -0.64
CA LEU A 86 3.07 -7.21 0.75
C LEU A 86 3.54 -8.63 1.11
N ALA A 87 3.23 -9.62 0.28
CA ALA A 87 3.67 -10.99 0.47
C ALA A 87 5.20 -11.09 0.53
N ASP A 88 5.93 -10.37 -0.34
CA ASP A 88 7.39 -10.35 -0.33
C ASP A 88 7.95 -9.73 0.96
N GLN A 89 7.36 -8.64 1.45
CA GLN A 89 7.76 -8.05 2.74
C GLN A 89 7.51 -9.03 3.91
N LEU A 90 6.40 -9.77 3.86
CA LEU A 90 6.03 -10.76 4.87
C LEU A 90 6.87 -12.03 4.80
N ALA A 91 7.31 -12.45 3.61
CA ALA A 91 8.19 -13.59 3.44
C ALA A 91 9.60 -13.30 4.00
N GLY A 92 10.10 -12.09 3.76
CA GLY A 92 11.47 -11.70 4.08
C GLY A 92 12.51 -12.40 3.19
N PRO A 93 13.79 -12.46 3.59
CA PRO A 93 14.83 -13.10 2.80
C PRO A 93 14.49 -14.56 2.52
N ASP A 94 14.69 -15.02 1.27
CA ASP A 94 14.42 -16.42 0.91
C ASP A 94 15.34 -17.34 1.74
N PRO A 95 14.77 -18.24 2.58
CA PRO A 95 15.57 -19.16 3.36
C PRO A 95 16.38 -20.14 2.49
N ARG A 96 16.05 -20.29 1.20
CA ARG A 96 16.76 -21.14 0.24
C ARG A 96 17.95 -20.44 -0.41
N SER A 97 18.05 -19.11 -0.34
CA SER A 97 19.13 -18.34 -0.96
C SER A 97 20.38 -18.21 -0.06
N CYS A 98 20.76 -19.25 0.68
CA CYS A 98 22.07 -19.27 1.34
C CYS A 98 23.20 -19.34 0.28
N PRO A 99 24.25 -18.51 0.38
CA PRO A 99 25.47 -18.67 -0.40
C PRO A 99 26.27 -19.92 -0.01
#